data_AF-A0A1U8EK35-F1
#
_entry.id   AF-A0A1U8EK35-F1
#
_cell.length_a   1.000
_cell.length_b   1.000
_cell.length_c   1.000
_cell.angle_alpha   90.00
_cell.angle_beta   90.00
_cell.angle_gamma   90.00
#
_symmetry.space_group_name_H-M   'P 1'
#
loop_
_entity.id
_entity.type
_entity.pdbx_description
1 polymer ?
#
loop_
_entity_poly.entity_id
_entity_poly.type
_entity_poly.pdbx_seq_one_letter_code
_entity_poly.pdbx_strand_id
1 'polypeptide(L)'
;MENPLHLKSLNHISIVCRSVEKSLDFYQNILGFLPIRRPGSFNFDGAWLFNYGIGIHLLQSEDPENMPKISNINPKDNHISFQCESMSTVEKRLKEMEIEYIKCRVEEGGIYIDQIFFHDPNGTMIEICNCDNLPVIPLSGGDTVLRPCSTLHCSLQQQKVQQMV
;
A
#
# COMPACT_ATOMS: atom_id res chain seq x y z
N MET A 1 -11.73 -20.95 12.92
CA MET A 1 -10.27 -20.86 13.16
C MET A 1 -10.07 -20.13 14.47
N GLU A 2 -9.34 -20.73 15.41
CA GLU A 2 -8.93 -20.01 16.61
C GLU A 2 -7.92 -18.94 16.21
N ASN A 3 -7.98 -17.77 16.87
CA ASN A 3 -7.01 -16.69 16.73
C ASN A 3 -5.96 -16.86 17.84
N PRO A 4 -4.91 -17.68 17.64
CA PRO A 4 -4.06 -18.17 18.73
C PRO A 4 -3.28 -17.05 19.43
N LEU A 5 -3.01 -15.97 18.69
CA LEU A 5 -2.27 -14.81 19.17
C LEU A 5 -3.18 -13.62 19.49
N HIS A 6 -4.50 -13.79 19.37
CA HIS A 6 -5.49 -12.73 19.57
C HIS A 6 -5.20 -11.45 18.77
N LEU A 7 -4.68 -11.60 17.54
CA LEU A 7 -4.33 -10.49 16.65
C LEU A 7 -5.61 -9.81 16.14
N LYS A 8 -5.57 -8.49 15.99
CA LYS A 8 -6.72 -7.69 15.52
C LYS A 8 -6.63 -7.36 14.03
N SER A 9 -5.49 -6.84 13.60
CA SER A 9 -5.25 -6.41 12.22
C SER A 9 -3.76 -6.28 11.95
N LEU A 10 -3.40 -6.11 10.67
CA LEU A 10 -2.09 -5.56 10.31
C LEU A 10 -2.00 -4.12 10.85
N ASN A 11 -0.91 -3.79 11.54
CA ASN A 11 -0.74 -2.48 12.15
C ASN A 11 0.07 -1.54 11.27
N HIS A 12 1.23 -1.99 10.81
CA HIS A 12 2.10 -1.25 9.90
C HIS A 12 3.00 -2.18 9.11
N ILE A 13 3.59 -1.65 8.05
CA ILE A 13 4.74 -2.22 7.35
C ILE A 13 5.96 -1.32 7.56
N SER A 14 7.15 -1.92 7.52
CA SER A 14 8.41 -1.19 7.61
C SER A 14 9.18 -1.36 6.31
N ILE A 15 9.66 -0.26 5.74
CA ILE A 15 10.37 -0.22 4.47
C ILE A 15 11.69 0.50 4.69
N VAL A 16 12.78 -0.22 4.43
CA VAL A 16 14.12 0.39 4.36
C VAL A 16 14.25 1.05 3.00
N CYS A 17 14.59 2.33 2.99
CA CYS A 17 14.62 3.15 1.79
C CYS A 17 15.97 3.81 1.58
N ARG A 18 16.32 4.03 0.30
CA ARG A 18 17.52 4.76 -0.12
C ARG A 18 17.44 6.24 0.22
N SER A 19 16.24 6.80 0.21
CA SER A 19 15.97 8.20 0.56
C SER A 19 14.60 8.29 1.21
N VAL A 20 14.58 8.74 2.48
CA VAL A 20 13.33 9.02 3.20
C VAL A 20 12.52 10.08 2.49
N GLU A 21 13.16 11.13 1.96
CA GLU A 21 12.47 12.23 1.25
C GLU A 21 11.73 11.72 0.00
N LYS A 22 12.41 11.00 -0.90
CA LYS A 22 11.78 10.47 -2.12
C LYS A 22 10.67 9.47 -1.80
N SER A 23 10.88 8.65 -0.78
CA SER A 23 9.89 7.67 -0.35
C SER A 23 8.67 8.37 0.27
N LEU A 24 8.89 9.37 1.12
CA LEU A 24 7.84 10.19 1.71
C LEU A 24 6.99 10.86 0.63
N ASP A 25 7.63 11.47 -0.38
CA ASP A 25 6.95 12.08 -1.52
C ASP A 25 6.09 11.07 -2.28
N PHE A 26 6.62 9.89 -2.61
CA PHE A 26 5.86 8.84 -3.27
C PHE A 26 4.66 8.35 -2.43
N TYR A 27 4.90 7.95 -1.19
CA TYR A 27 3.83 7.40 -0.36
C TYR A 27 2.76 8.45 -0.06
N GLN A 28 3.13 9.72 0.08
CA GLN A 28 2.18 10.81 0.30
C GLN A 28 1.43 11.20 -0.97
N ASN A 29 2.13 11.51 -2.04
CA ASN A 29 1.55 12.17 -3.22
C ASN A 29 1.05 11.19 -4.28
N ILE A 30 1.57 9.96 -4.31
CA ILE A 30 1.13 8.90 -5.24
C ILE A 30 0.15 7.95 -4.56
N LEU A 31 0.51 7.43 -3.39
CA LEU A 31 -0.35 6.47 -2.65
C LEU A 31 -1.30 7.12 -1.64
N GLY A 32 -1.21 8.43 -1.42
CA GLY A 32 -2.16 9.18 -0.60
C GLY A 32 -2.01 9.00 0.91
N PHE A 33 -0.86 8.55 1.40
CA PHE A 33 -0.61 8.43 2.83
C PHE A 33 -0.40 9.79 3.51
N LEU A 34 -0.75 9.90 4.79
CA LEU A 34 -0.54 11.13 5.57
C LEU A 34 0.68 10.97 6.48
N PRO A 35 1.68 11.86 6.45
CA PRO A 35 2.75 11.87 7.44
C PRO A 35 2.19 12.08 8.85
N ILE A 36 2.71 11.32 9.81
CA ILE A 36 2.32 11.39 11.21
C ILE A 36 3.54 11.63 12.11
N ARG A 37 3.28 12.06 13.34
CA ARG A 37 4.33 12.35 14.32
C ARG A 37 5.15 11.10 14.65
N ARG A 38 6.48 11.23 14.58
CA ARG A 38 7.44 10.23 15.05
C ARG A 38 7.73 10.39 16.55
N PRO A 39 7.93 9.31 17.31
CA PRO A 39 8.48 9.33 18.66
C PRO A 39 9.85 9.97 18.67
N GLY A 40 10.05 10.89 19.60
CA GLY A 40 11.31 11.62 19.75
C GLY A 40 12.47 10.75 20.25
N SER A 41 12.20 9.53 20.73
CA SER A 41 13.22 8.59 21.21
C SER A 41 14.01 7.92 20.09
N PHE A 42 13.55 8.00 18.83
CA PHE A 42 14.29 7.42 17.71
C PHE A 42 15.37 8.37 17.22
N ASN A 43 16.59 7.84 17.10
CA ASN A 43 17.80 8.56 16.75
C ASN A 43 18.32 8.21 15.34
N PHE A 44 17.46 7.65 14.48
CA PHE A 44 17.75 7.37 13.08
C PHE A 44 16.86 8.22 12.15
N ASP A 45 17.26 8.31 10.88
CA ASP A 45 16.50 9.02 9.86
C ASP A 45 15.34 8.15 9.35
N GLY A 46 14.14 8.72 9.36
CA GLY A 46 12.92 7.98 9.04
C GLY A 46 11.68 8.82 9.19
N ALA A 47 10.61 8.37 8.53
CA ALA A 47 9.31 9.03 8.52
C ALA A 47 8.19 8.00 8.75
N TRP A 48 7.12 8.43 9.39
CA TRP A 48 5.95 7.60 9.62
C TRP A 48 4.76 8.18 8.86
N LEU A 49 4.02 7.31 8.19
CA LEU A 49 2.81 7.69 7.51
C LEU A 49 1.67 6.75 7.90
N PHE A 50 0.43 7.23 7.75
CA PHE A 50 -0.76 6.46 8.03
C PHE A 50 -1.88 6.80 7.05
N ASN A 51 -2.51 5.78 6.49
CA ASN A 51 -3.80 5.87 5.80
C ASN A 51 -4.38 4.45 5.65
N TYR A 52 -5.63 4.32 5.20
CA TYR A 52 -6.28 3.03 4.90
C TYR A 52 -6.27 2.03 6.08
N GLY A 53 -6.14 2.53 7.32
CA GLY A 53 -6.05 1.70 8.51
C GLY A 53 -4.69 1.05 8.78
N ILE A 54 -3.65 1.39 8.01
CA ILE A 54 -2.30 0.83 8.12
C ILE A 54 -1.22 1.93 8.21
N GLY A 55 -0.20 1.70 9.03
CA GLY A 55 1.01 2.53 9.08
C GLY A 55 2.08 2.12 8.07
N ILE A 56 2.86 3.08 7.59
CA ILE A 56 4.12 2.85 6.87
C ILE A 56 5.24 3.51 7.66
N HIS A 57 6.24 2.72 8.06
CA HIS A 57 7.47 3.22 8.65
C HIS A 57 8.58 3.20 7.59
N LEU A 58 9.03 4.37 7.19
CA LEU A 58 10.19 4.56 6.32
C LEU A 58 11.44 4.68 7.17
N LEU A 59 12.44 3.84 6.88
CA LEU A 59 13.73 3.82 7.56
C LEU A 59 14.83 4.10 6.55
N GLN A 60 15.63 5.15 6.77
CA GLN A 60 16.78 5.44 5.92
C GLN A 60 17.80 4.29 6.00
N SER A 61 18.24 3.76 4.87
CA SER A 61 19.34 2.80 4.83
C SER A 61 20.64 3.48 5.28
N GLU A 62 21.43 2.78 6.10
CA GLU A 62 22.80 3.20 6.47
C GLU A 62 23.77 3.10 5.28
N ASP A 63 23.44 2.27 4.28
CA ASP A 63 24.21 2.08 3.06
C ASP A 63 23.29 2.10 1.83
N PRO A 64 22.83 3.29 1.38
CA PRO A 64 21.90 3.42 0.27
C PRO A 64 22.47 2.94 -1.07
N GLU A 65 23.78 3.01 -1.27
CA GLU A 65 24.43 2.67 -2.54
C GLU A 65 24.48 1.15 -2.75
N ASN A 66 24.60 0.37 -1.68
CA ASN A 66 24.65 -1.10 -1.75
C ASN A 66 23.27 -1.78 -1.61
N MET A 67 22.18 -1.01 -1.52
CA MET A 67 20.84 -1.61 -1.55
C MET A 67 20.56 -2.32 -2.90
N PRO A 68 19.74 -3.39 -2.93
CA PRO A 68 19.43 -4.16 -4.14
C PRO A 68 18.86 -3.31 -5.27
N LYS A 69 19.46 -3.37 -6.46
CA LYS A 69 18.97 -2.62 -7.63
C LYS A 69 17.53 -3.01 -7.94
N ILE A 70 16.75 -2.01 -8.36
CA ILE A 70 15.38 -2.22 -8.82
C ILE A 70 15.42 -3.08 -10.07
N SER A 71 14.79 -4.27 -10.00
CA SER A 71 14.64 -5.18 -11.13
C SER A 71 13.40 -4.83 -11.95
N ASN A 72 13.15 -5.60 -13.01
CA ASN A 72 11.92 -5.47 -13.80
C ASN A 72 10.69 -5.78 -12.93
N ILE A 73 9.54 -5.22 -13.32
CA ILE A 73 8.27 -5.51 -12.66
C ILE A 73 7.92 -6.99 -12.87
N ASN A 74 7.77 -7.73 -11.78
CA ASN A 74 7.37 -9.13 -11.78
C ASN A 74 6.16 -9.35 -10.85
N PRO A 75 4.95 -9.58 -11.39
CA PRO A 75 3.74 -9.82 -10.59
C PRO A 75 3.83 -10.98 -9.57
N LYS A 76 4.85 -11.84 -9.67
CA LYS A 76 5.08 -12.97 -8.76
C LYS A 76 5.97 -12.64 -7.55
N ASP A 77 6.56 -11.45 -7.51
CA ASP A 77 7.40 -11.02 -6.39
C ASP A 77 6.55 -10.62 -5.18
N ASN A 78 7.17 -10.53 -4.00
CA ASN A 78 6.52 -10.04 -2.79
C ASN A 78 6.03 -8.61 -3.00
N HIS A 79 4.78 -8.32 -2.65
CA HIS A 79 4.16 -7.02 -2.85
C HIS A 79 3.23 -6.62 -1.71
N ILE A 80 2.95 -5.32 -1.65
CA ILE A 80 1.88 -4.74 -0.82
C ILE A 80 0.73 -4.40 -1.75
N SER A 81 -0.44 -4.95 -1.46
CA SER A 81 -1.63 -4.78 -2.30
C SER A 81 -2.61 -3.78 -1.70
N PHE A 82 -3.16 -2.91 -2.54
CA PHE A 82 -4.22 -1.98 -2.19
C PHE A 82 -5.45 -2.20 -3.06
N GLN A 83 -6.61 -2.19 -2.41
CA GLN A 83 -7.89 -2.09 -3.09
C GLN A 83 -8.06 -0.68 -3.64
N CYS A 84 -8.62 -0.54 -4.84
CA CYS A 84 -9.02 0.75 -5.37
C CYS A 84 -10.52 0.82 -5.68
N GLU A 85 -11.03 2.04 -5.79
CA GLU A 85 -12.41 2.29 -6.21
C GLU A 85 -12.59 2.14 -7.74
N SER A 86 -11.52 2.36 -8.51
CA SER A 86 -11.57 2.36 -9.97
C SER A 86 -10.19 2.08 -10.58
N MET A 87 -10.05 0.90 -11.18
CA MET A 87 -8.84 0.50 -11.91
C MET A 87 -8.53 1.43 -13.09
N SER A 88 -9.55 1.97 -13.75
CA SER A 88 -9.38 2.90 -14.88
C SER A 88 -8.84 4.26 -14.42
N THR A 89 -9.26 4.74 -13.24
CA THR A 89 -8.73 5.96 -12.63
C THR A 89 -7.25 5.78 -12.27
N VAL A 90 -6.91 4.66 -11.62
CA VAL A 90 -5.53 4.32 -11.26
C VAL A 90 -4.64 4.28 -12.50
N GLU A 91 -5.03 3.53 -13.53
CA GLU A 91 -4.27 3.42 -14.77
C GLU A 91 -4.05 4.79 -15.43
N LYS A 92 -5.10 5.62 -15.50
CA LYS A 92 -5.01 6.97 -16.06
C LYS A 92 -3.99 7.82 -15.29
N ARG A 93 -4.04 7.81 -13.96
CA ARG A 93 -3.12 8.59 -13.13
C ARG A 93 -1.68 8.13 -13.26
N LEU A 94 -1.43 6.82 -13.26
CA LEU A 94 -0.07 6.28 -13.44
C LEU A 94 0.52 6.71 -14.79
N LYS A 95 -0.28 6.71 -15.87
CA LYS A 95 0.13 7.25 -17.18
C LYS A 95 0.46 8.74 -17.12
N GLU A 96 -0.38 9.55 -16.49
CA GLU A 96 -0.17 11.01 -16.34
C GLU A 96 1.11 11.32 -15.54
N MET A 97 1.48 10.46 -14.60
CA MET A 97 2.68 10.59 -13.76
C MET A 97 3.90 9.89 -14.36
N GLU A 98 3.78 9.31 -15.56
CA GLU A 98 4.86 8.59 -16.26
C GLU A 98 5.47 7.44 -15.43
N ILE A 99 4.65 6.80 -14.59
CA ILE A 99 5.07 5.64 -13.79
C ILE A 99 4.92 4.38 -14.65
N GLU A 100 5.99 3.61 -14.78
CA GLU A 100 5.97 2.29 -15.44
C GLU A 100 5.15 1.29 -14.62
N TYR A 101 4.27 0.54 -15.29
CA TYR A 101 3.45 -0.48 -14.65
C TYR A 101 3.14 -1.64 -15.60
N ILE A 102 2.79 -2.80 -15.02
CA ILE A 102 2.26 -3.96 -15.74
C ILE A 102 0.81 -4.20 -15.33
N LYS A 103 -0.02 -4.61 -16.28
CA LYS A 103 -1.40 -5.06 -16.02
C LYS A 103 -1.50 -6.57 -16.09
N CYS A 104 -2.27 -7.15 -15.19
CA CYS A 104 -2.70 -8.54 -15.25
C CYS A 104 -4.20 -8.63 -15.07
N ARG A 105 -4.80 -9.68 -15.64
CA ARG A 105 -6.20 -10.04 -15.40
C ARG A 105 -6.28 -11.51 -15.06
N VAL A 106 -7.01 -11.82 -14.01
CA VAL A 106 -7.37 -13.18 -13.59
C VAL A 106 -8.86 -13.36 -13.79
N GLU A 107 -9.26 -14.55 -14.25
CA GLU A 107 -10.65 -14.96 -14.36
C GLU A 107 -10.88 -16.20 -13.51
N GLU A 108 -11.87 -16.15 -12.61
CA GLU A 108 -12.28 -17.28 -11.78
C GLU A 108 -13.80 -17.32 -11.72
N GLY A 109 -14.42 -18.40 -12.21
CA GLY A 109 -15.87 -18.57 -12.19
C GLY A 109 -16.67 -17.45 -12.87
N GLY A 110 -16.10 -16.80 -13.90
CA GLY A 110 -16.71 -15.66 -14.60
C GLY A 110 -16.54 -14.31 -13.87
N ILE A 111 -15.81 -14.27 -12.76
CA ILE A 111 -15.41 -13.04 -12.06
C ILE A 111 -14.03 -12.63 -12.58
N TYR A 112 -13.89 -11.35 -12.93
CA TYR A 112 -12.62 -10.78 -13.38
C TYR A 112 -11.95 -9.97 -12.27
N ILE A 113 -10.69 -10.29 -12.00
CA ILE A 113 -9.81 -9.48 -11.16
C ILE A 113 -8.77 -8.81 -12.05
N ASP A 114 -8.77 -7.48 -12.03
CA ASP A 114 -7.77 -6.65 -12.66
C ASP A 114 -6.72 -6.26 -11.63
N GLN A 115 -5.46 -6.32 -12.03
CA GLN A 115 -4.31 -5.99 -11.21
C GLN A 115 -3.37 -5.04 -11.98
N ILE A 116 -2.81 -4.07 -11.27
CA ILE A 116 -1.75 -3.18 -11.76
C ILE A 116 -0.57 -3.27 -10.80
N PHE A 117 0.62 -3.55 -11.33
CA PHE A 117 1.86 -3.68 -10.57
C PHE A 117 2.85 -2.60 -10.97
N PHE A 118 3.48 -1.95 -9.98
CA PHE A 118 4.54 -0.96 -10.17
C PHE A 118 5.44 -0.90 -8.94
N HIS A 119 6.60 -0.26 -9.04
CA HIS A 119 7.52 -0.12 -7.92
C HIS A 119 7.36 1.22 -7.19
N ASP A 120 7.62 1.19 -5.88
CA ASP A 120 8.01 2.39 -5.14
C ASP A 120 9.45 2.84 -5.54
N PRO A 121 9.94 3.99 -5.05
CA PRO A 121 11.30 4.48 -5.33
C PRO A 121 12.44 3.54 -4.88
N ASN A 122 12.14 2.51 -4.08
CA ASN A 122 13.10 1.57 -3.53
C ASN A 122 13.02 0.17 -4.18
N GLY A 123 12.07 -0.05 -5.10
CA GLY A 123 11.83 -1.35 -5.74
C GLY A 123 10.85 -2.25 -4.99
N THR A 124 10.18 -1.75 -3.96
CA THR A 124 9.07 -2.46 -3.31
C THR A 124 7.91 -2.54 -4.29
N MET A 125 7.43 -3.75 -4.57
CA MET A 125 6.32 -3.95 -5.47
C MET A 125 5.00 -3.50 -4.82
N ILE A 126 4.26 -2.65 -5.53
CA ILE A 126 2.91 -2.22 -5.18
C ILE A 126 1.94 -2.87 -6.16
N GLU A 127 0.93 -3.54 -5.62
CA GLU A 127 -0.21 -4.03 -6.39
C GLU A 127 -1.43 -3.14 -6.11
N ILE A 128 -2.15 -2.79 -7.16
CA ILE A 128 -3.51 -2.28 -7.07
C ILE A 128 -4.44 -3.32 -7.69
N CYS A 129 -5.42 -3.81 -6.94
CA CYS A 129 -6.39 -4.77 -7.44
C CYS A 129 -7.83 -4.44 -7.05
N ASN A 130 -8.77 -5.11 -7.73
CA ASN A 130 -10.19 -5.17 -7.34
C ASN A 130 -10.55 -6.55 -6.75
N CYS A 131 -9.67 -7.08 -5.90
CA CYS A 131 -9.75 -8.44 -5.38
C CYS A 131 -11.00 -8.70 -4.52
N ASP A 132 -11.65 -7.64 -4.02
CA ASP A 132 -12.93 -7.72 -3.29
C ASP A 132 -14.10 -8.29 -4.10
N ASN A 133 -13.95 -8.36 -5.43
CA ASN A 133 -14.89 -9.05 -6.31
C ASN A 133 -14.91 -10.57 -6.08
N LEU A 134 -13.83 -11.18 -5.58
CA LEU A 134 -13.77 -12.61 -5.31
C LEU A 134 -14.25 -12.95 -3.90
N PRO A 135 -15.07 -14.00 -3.74
CA PRO A 135 -15.41 -14.52 -2.41
C PRO A 135 -14.17 -15.15 -1.76
N VAL A 136 -13.94 -14.86 -0.48
CA VAL A 136 -12.89 -15.53 0.29
C VAL A 136 -13.49 -16.80 0.89
N ILE A 137 -13.07 -17.95 0.36
CA ILE A 137 -13.55 -19.28 0.77
C ILE A 137 -12.44 -19.99 1.56
N PRO A 138 -12.61 -20.21 2.87
CA PRO A 138 -11.62 -20.94 3.68
C PRO A 138 -11.50 -22.41 3.24
N LEU A 139 -10.27 -22.91 3.08
CA LEU A 139 -10.01 -24.32 2.71
C LEU A 139 -10.46 -25.32 3.78
N SER A 140 -10.63 -24.88 5.02
CA SER A 140 -10.95 -25.73 6.19
C SER A 140 -12.37 -26.30 6.22
N GLY A 141 -13.14 -26.21 5.13
CA GLY A 141 -14.42 -26.91 4.97
C GLY A 141 -15.60 -26.34 5.75
N GLY A 142 -15.64 -25.02 6.00
CA GLY A 142 -16.84 -24.35 6.52
C GLY A 142 -17.52 -23.52 5.43
N ASP A 143 -18.85 -23.57 5.35
CA ASP A 143 -19.68 -22.81 4.39
C ASP A 143 -19.63 -21.28 4.59
N THR A 144 -18.71 -20.78 5.41
CA THR A 144 -18.61 -19.35 5.71
C THR A 144 -17.78 -18.65 4.64
N VAL A 145 -18.47 -18.02 3.70
CA VAL A 145 -17.85 -17.06 2.76
C VAL A 145 -17.47 -15.81 3.54
N LEU A 146 -16.18 -15.52 3.63
CA LEU A 146 -15.69 -14.26 4.16
C LEU A 146 -15.77 -13.20 3.07
N ARG A 147 -16.26 -12.00 3.42
CA ARG A 147 -16.19 -10.84 2.55
C ARG A 147 -14.96 -10.01 2.93
N PRO A 148 -14.12 -9.61 1.97
CA PRO A 148 -13.11 -8.58 2.19
C PRO A 148 -13.79 -7.33 2.75
N CYS A 149 -13.21 -6.76 3.81
CA CYS A 149 -13.86 -5.72 4.61
C CYS A 149 -14.18 -4.48 3.74
N SER A 150 -15.47 -4.23 3.48
CA SER A 150 -15.93 -3.01 2.82
C SER A 150 -15.89 -1.83 3.80
N THR A 151 -14.88 -0.96 3.61
CA THR A 151 -14.81 0.47 3.96
C THR A 151 -15.38 0.94 5.32
N LEU A 152 -14.49 1.27 6.26
CA LEU A 152 -14.72 2.40 7.16
C LEU A 152 -14.37 3.69 6.40
N HIS A 153 -15.38 4.47 6.03
CA HIS A 153 -15.21 5.78 5.40
C HIS A 153 -14.50 6.72 6.39
N CYS A 154 -13.20 6.97 6.21
CA CYS A 154 -12.45 7.92 7.03
C CYS A 154 -12.64 9.33 6.45
N SER A 155 -13.68 10.03 6.89
CA SER A 155 -13.90 11.43 6.54
C SER A 155 -13.00 12.34 7.37
N LEU A 156 -11.75 12.52 6.94
CA LEU A 156 -10.92 13.63 7.41
C LEU A 156 -11.36 14.90 6.66
N GLN A 157 -12.25 15.67 7.27
CA GLN A 157 -12.53 17.03 6.83
C GLN A 157 -11.24 17.86 6.92
N GLN A 158 -10.73 18.31 5.77
CA GLN A 158 -9.69 19.33 5.70
C GLN A 158 -10.21 20.63 6.30
N GLN A 159 -9.90 20.91 7.57
CA GLN A 159 -10.00 22.27 8.09
C GLN A 159 -8.82 23.07 7.56
N LYS A 160 -9.13 24.02 6.66
CA LYS A 160 -8.24 25.10 6.27
C LYS A 160 -7.77 25.82 7.53
N VAL A 161 -6.47 25.80 7.81
CA VAL A 161 -5.86 26.72 8.75
C VAL A 161 -5.91 28.11 8.12
N GLN A 162 -6.91 28.90 8.52
CA GLN A 162 -6.89 30.34 8.33
C GLN A 162 -5.90 30.96 9.32
N GLN A 163 -5.10 31.89 8.80
CA GLN A 163 -4.12 32.72 9.47
C GLN A 163 -4.64 33.35 10.77
N MET A 164 -3.76 33.45 11.77
CA MET A 164 -3.71 34.60 12.68
C MET A 164 -2.26 35.00 12.92
N VAL A 165 -1.94 36.20 12.40
CA VAL A 165 -0.94 37.21 12.79
C VAL A 165 0.34 36.74 13.48
#